data_AF-A0A519PRF7-F1
#
_entry.id   AF-A0A519PRF7-F1
#
_cell.length_a   1.000
_cell.length_b   1.000
_cell.length_c   1.000
_cell.angle_alpha   90.00
_cell.angle_beta   90.00
_cell.angle_gamma   90.00
#
_symmetry.space_group_name_H-M   'P 1'
#
loop_
_entity.id
_entity.type
_entity.pdbx_description
1 polymer ?
#
loop_
_entity_poly.entity_id
_entity_poly.type
_entity_poly.pdbx_seq_one_letter_code
_entity_poly.pdbx_strand_id
1 'polypeptide(L)'
;MAEDAAAAVVEARRLAGSRAGRVGLHGGSQGGWVAPLAASRTPVDFVIVGFGLAYGALAEDSDQVMLDLKGKGWGPDVLSQAREITDVTGAFIASHGEVGFAGLEAVRAKYRAQPWFADIKGEFTGLLLTTPNEQIIAMAPALDAGTSWDYDPLPVLSGLDTPMLWIQAEDDLGAPPEATRQRLIDLAGQGRPITLLEYPDTDHGIVRFETAPDGKRTSIGYAPGYYQAVLDWAKTGRLDGRYGDGRLLATPSPRGR
;
A
#
# COMPACT_ATOMS: atom_id res chain seq x y z
N MET A 1 -15.22 -5.10 -3.15
CA MET A 1 -14.25 -4.22 -3.86
C MET A 1 -13.69 -4.82 -5.15
N ALA A 2 -12.92 -5.92 -5.12
CA ALA A 2 -12.33 -6.45 -6.36
C ALA A 2 -13.37 -7.04 -7.34
N GLU A 3 -14.44 -7.68 -6.85
CA GLU A 3 -15.60 -8.05 -7.68
C GLU A 3 -16.23 -6.83 -8.35
N ASP A 4 -16.44 -5.75 -7.60
CA ASP A 4 -17.07 -4.52 -8.10
C ASP A 4 -16.19 -3.86 -9.17
N ALA A 5 -14.87 -3.79 -8.94
CA ALA A 5 -13.92 -3.28 -9.91
C ALA A 5 -13.91 -4.14 -11.19
N ALA A 6 -14.00 -5.47 -11.06
CA ALA A 6 -14.10 -6.35 -12.22
C ALA A 6 -15.42 -6.17 -13.00
N ALA A 7 -16.54 -6.03 -12.29
CA ALA A 7 -17.84 -5.73 -12.90
C ALA A 7 -17.85 -4.36 -13.60
N ALA A 8 -17.20 -3.36 -13.00
CA ALA A 8 -17.05 -2.02 -13.59
C ALA A 8 -16.28 -2.05 -14.92
N VAL A 9 -15.24 -2.89 -15.05
CA VAL A 9 -14.53 -3.10 -16.32
C VAL A 9 -15.47 -3.63 -17.41
N VAL A 10 -16.30 -4.63 -17.07
CA VAL A 10 -17.27 -5.22 -18.01
C VAL A 10 -18.25 -4.15 -18.49
N GLU A 11 -18.80 -3.37 -17.56
CA GLU A 11 -19.76 -2.32 -17.89
C GLU A 11 -19.11 -1.17 -18.67
N ALA A 12 -17.90 -0.76 -18.32
CA ALA A 12 -17.16 0.27 -19.05
C ALA A 12 -16.91 -0.15 -20.52
N ARG A 13 -16.52 -1.41 -20.76
CA ARG A 13 -16.39 -1.96 -22.12
C ARG A 13 -17.72 -1.94 -22.86
N ARG A 14 -18.81 -2.35 -22.20
CA ARG A 14 -20.16 -2.36 -22.79
C ARG A 14 -20.60 -0.95 -23.21
N LEU A 15 -20.42 0.06 -22.36
CA LEU A 15 -20.80 1.45 -22.62
C LEU A 15 -19.92 2.11 -23.70
N ALA A 16 -18.62 1.79 -23.71
CA ALA A 16 -17.70 2.33 -24.70
C ALA A 16 -17.93 1.72 -26.10
N GLY A 17 -18.28 0.43 -26.18
CA GLY A 17 -18.49 -0.28 -27.44
C GLY A 17 -17.24 -0.24 -28.33
N SER A 18 -17.41 0.01 -29.63
CA SER A 18 -16.29 0.13 -30.59
C SER A 18 -15.39 1.35 -30.37
N ARG A 19 -15.78 2.29 -29.50
CA ARG A 19 -14.94 3.45 -29.13
C ARG A 19 -13.91 3.10 -28.07
N ALA A 20 -14.01 1.93 -27.43
CA ALA A 20 -13.04 1.49 -26.44
C ALA A 20 -11.67 1.31 -27.11
N GLY A 21 -10.67 2.03 -26.61
CA GLY A 21 -9.27 1.68 -26.81
C GLY A 21 -8.86 0.59 -25.83
N ARG A 22 -7.70 0.77 -25.21
CA ARG A 22 -7.25 -0.06 -24.08
C ARG A 22 -8.07 0.26 -22.83
N VAL A 23 -8.50 -0.76 -22.10
CA VAL A 23 -9.24 -0.66 -20.85
C VAL A 23 -8.46 -1.38 -19.76
N GLY A 24 -8.12 -0.64 -18.70
CA GLY A 24 -7.33 -1.15 -17.57
C GLY A 24 -7.87 -0.67 -16.23
N LEU A 25 -7.21 -1.12 -15.17
CA LEU A 25 -7.48 -0.70 -13.79
C LEU A 25 -6.37 0.22 -13.31
N HIS A 26 -6.73 1.27 -12.56
CA HIS A 26 -5.79 2.15 -11.91
C HIS A 26 -6.22 2.31 -10.45
N GLY A 27 -5.36 1.91 -9.51
CA GLY A 27 -5.63 1.98 -8.07
C GLY A 27 -4.46 2.58 -7.31
N GLY A 28 -4.75 3.42 -6.32
CA GLY A 28 -3.76 3.98 -5.39
C GLY A 28 -3.83 3.29 -4.03
N SER A 29 -2.73 3.22 -3.28
CA SER A 29 -2.71 2.69 -1.90
C SER A 29 -3.30 1.27 -1.82
N GLN A 30 -4.39 1.04 -1.09
CA GLN A 30 -5.18 -0.22 -1.07
C GLN A 30 -5.52 -0.77 -2.47
N GLY A 31 -5.58 0.11 -3.48
CA GLY A 31 -5.72 -0.25 -4.89
C GLY A 31 -4.63 -1.20 -5.40
N GLY A 32 -3.48 -1.28 -4.74
CA GLY A 32 -2.44 -2.29 -5.01
C GLY A 32 -2.86 -3.73 -4.71
N TRP A 33 -3.84 -3.94 -3.83
CA TRP A 33 -4.47 -5.24 -3.61
C TRP A 33 -5.66 -5.44 -4.55
N VAL A 34 -6.50 -4.41 -4.67
CA VAL A 34 -7.78 -4.50 -5.39
C VAL A 34 -7.59 -4.62 -6.89
N ALA A 35 -6.74 -3.79 -7.51
CA ALA A 35 -6.62 -3.75 -8.97
C ALA A 35 -6.02 -5.03 -9.58
N PRO A 36 -4.92 -5.60 -9.05
CA PRO A 36 -4.41 -6.89 -9.54
C PRO A 36 -5.40 -8.04 -9.30
N LEU A 37 -6.08 -8.07 -8.15
CA LEU A 37 -7.09 -9.09 -7.85
C LEU A 37 -8.31 -8.98 -8.78
N ALA A 38 -8.75 -7.78 -9.12
CA ALA A 38 -9.81 -7.58 -10.10
C ALA A 38 -9.36 -8.00 -11.51
N ALA A 39 -8.11 -7.72 -11.90
CA ALA A 39 -7.53 -8.15 -13.16
C ALA A 39 -7.39 -9.69 -13.28
N SER A 40 -7.31 -10.43 -12.17
CA SER A 40 -7.36 -11.90 -12.19
C SER A 40 -8.77 -12.45 -12.41
N ARG A 41 -9.81 -11.61 -12.30
CA ARG A 41 -11.23 -11.98 -12.39
C ARG A 41 -11.88 -11.54 -13.70
N THR A 42 -11.31 -10.55 -14.39
CA THR A 42 -11.80 -10.07 -15.68
C THR A 42 -10.64 -9.60 -16.57
N PRO A 43 -10.67 -9.87 -17.89
CA PRO A 43 -9.62 -9.41 -18.80
C PRO A 43 -9.49 -7.88 -18.87
N VAL A 44 -8.29 -7.39 -18.62
CA VAL A 44 -7.89 -5.99 -18.77
C VAL A 44 -6.60 -5.88 -19.60
N ASP A 45 -6.43 -4.75 -20.27
CA ASP A 45 -5.27 -4.48 -21.14
C ASP A 45 -4.03 -4.04 -20.36
N PHE A 46 -4.22 -3.56 -19.12
CA PHE A 46 -3.17 -3.15 -18.19
C PHE A 46 -3.71 -2.96 -16.78
N VAL A 47 -2.80 -2.90 -15.82
CA VAL A 47 -3.01 -2.40 -14.46
C VAL A 47 -1.98 -1.32 -14.16
N ILE A 48 -2.38 -0.28 -13.43
CA ILE A 48 -1.51 0.73 -12.84
C ILE A 48 -1.77 0.74 -11.33
N VAL A 49 -0.71 0.62 -10.55
CA VAL A 49 -0.76 0.79 -9.09
C VAL A 49 0.12 1.97 -8.70
N GLY A 50 -0.44 2.95 -8.00
CA GLY A 50 0.31 4.06 -7.41
C GLY A 50 0.41 3.90 -5.90
N PHE A 51 1.61 4.05 -5.32
CA PHE A 51 1.87 4.08 -3.87
C PHE A 51 1.11 2.99 -3.10
N GLY A 52 0.97 1.81 -3.72
CA GLY A 52 0.28 0.65 -3.16
C GLY A 52 1.26 -0.40 -2.68
N LEU A 53 0.74 -1.46 -2.05
CA LEU A 53 1.54 -2.45 -1.36
C LEU A 53 1.47 -3.83 -2.01
N ALA A 54 2.61 -4.52 -2.04
CA ALA A 54 2.72 -5.91 -2.48
C ALA A 54 2.81 -6.90 -1.30
N TYR A 55 2.19 -6.54 -0.16
CA TYR A 55 2.01 -7.39 1.02
C TYR A 55 0.75 -7.00 1.79
N GLY A 56 0.34 -7.85 2.75
CA GLY A 56 -0.91 -7.69 3.48
C GLY A 56 -0.95 -6.52 4.46
N ALA A 57 -2.17 -6.03 4.71
CA ALA A 57 -2.49 -4.82 5.49
C ALA A 57 -1.99 -4.86 6.95
N LEU A 58 -1.97 -6.03 7.59
CA LEU A 58 -1.49 -6.14 8.97
C LEU A 58 0.02 -5.85 9.08
N ALA A 59 0.79 -6.30 8.09
CA ALA A 59 2.21 -6.03 8.04
C ALA A 59 2.49 -4.56 7.65
N GLU A 60 1.61 -3.92 6.89
CA GLU A 60 1.68 -2.47 6.60
C GLU A 60 1.58 -1.65 7.88
N ASP A 61 0.53 -1.84 8.68
CA ASP A 61 0.35 -1.16 9.96
C ASP A 61 1.56 -1.36 10.88
N SER A 62 2.04 -2.60 10.99
CA SER A 62 3.25 -2.92 11.75
C SER A 62 4.45 -2.13 11.25
N ASP A 63 4.75 -2.17 9.94
CA ASP A 63 5.93 -1.53 9.38
C ASP A 63 5.87 0.00 9.48
N GLN A 64 4.67 0.60 9.37
CA GLN A 64 4.44 2.02 9.61
C GLN A 64 4.75 2.39 11.06
N VAL A 65 4.24 1.62 12.04
CA VAL A 65 4.56 1.82 13.46
C VAL A 65 6.08 1.74 13.69
N MET A 66 6.76 0.76 13.08
CA MET A 66 8.21 0.66 13.20
C MET A 66 8.93 1.85 12.58
N LEU A 67 8.47 2.35 11.43
CA LEU A 67 9.06 3.47 10.73
C LEU A 67 8.92 4.76 11.54
N ASP A 68 7.73 5.03 12.08
CA ASP A 68 7.46 6.20 12.94
C ASP A 68 8.37 6.22 14.18
N LEU A 69 8.49 5.08 14.86
CA LEU A 69 9.31 4.96 16.06
C LEU A 69 10.80 5.13 15.73
N LYS A 70 11.29 4.52 14.64
CA LYS A 70 12.66 4.73 14.15
C LYS A 70 12.91 6.20 13.81
N GLY A 71 11.96 6.86 13.15
CA GLY A 71 12.05 8.28 12.79
C GLY A 71 12.19 9.20 14.00
N LYS A 72 11.67 8.79 15.15
CA LYS A 72 11.85 9.49 16.44
C LYS A 72 13.10 9.08 17.23
N GLY A 73 13.92 8.19 16.68
CA GLY A 73 15.18 7.75 17.28
C GLY A 73 15.03 6.61 18.29
N TRP A 74 13.88 5.93 18.34
CA TRP A 74 13.71 4.77 19.21
C TRP A 74 14.49 3.56 18.71
N GLY A 75 15.19 2.89 19.63
CA GLY A 75 16.09 1.78 19.34
C GLY A 75 15.42 0.40 19.30
N PRO A 76 16.19 -0.66 19.01
CA PRO A 76 15.68 -2.03 18.82
C PRO A 76 14.81 -2.57 19.96
N ASP A 77 15.10 -2.22 21.21
CA ASP A 77 14.30 -2.67 22.37
C ASP A 77 12.86 -2.18 22.31
N VAL A 78 12.66 -0.90 21.93
CA VAL A 78 11.33 -0.30 21.75
C VAL A 78 10.63 -0.91 20.54
N LEU A 79 11.35 -1.13 19.44
CA LEU A 79 10.77 -1.74 18.24
C LEU A 79 10.30 -3.18 18.50
N SER A 80 11.01 -3.93 19.34
CA SER A 80 10.55 -5.26 19.75
C SER A 80 9.26 -5.21 20.58
N GLN A 81 9.12 -4.22 21.47
CA GLN A 81 7.92 -4.02 22.27
C GLN A 81 6.74 -3.53 21.42
N ALA A 82 7.01 -2.64 20.48
CA ALA A 82 6.03 -2.21 19.49
C ALA A 82 5.55 -3.38 18.63
N ARG A 83 6.43 -4.34 18.30
CA ARG A 83 6.04 -5.53 17.53
C ARG A 83 5.06 -6.42 18.29
N GLU A 84 5.32 -6.63 19.58
CA GLU A 84 4.35 -7.31 20.47
C GLU A 84 2.99 -6.60 20.46
N ILE A 85 2.99 -5.25 20.47
CA ILE A 85 1.76 -4.47 20.40
C ILE A 85 1.05 -4.66 19.05
N THR A 86 1.76 -4.55 17.93
CA THR A 86 1.17 -4.70 16.58
C THR A 86 0.68 -6.11 16.31
N ASP A 87 1.30 -7.14 16.89
CA ASP A 87 0.81 -8.52 16.80
C ASP A 87 -0.55 -8.66 17.51
N VAL A 88 -0.72 -8.02 18.67
CA VAL A 88 -1.97 -8.03 19.43
C VAL A 88 -3.07 -7.22 18.76
N THR A 89 -2.78 -6.00 18.29
CA THR A 89 -3.76 -5.17 17.58
C THR A 89 -4.12 -5.78 16.23
N GLY A 90 -3.14 -6.34 15.52
CA GLY A 90 -3.36 -7.04 14.26
C GLY A 90 -4.24 -8.27 14.42
N ALA A 91 -4.03 -9.09 15.46
CA ALA A 91 -4.91 -10.22 15.76
C ALA A 91 -6.35 -9.78 16.06
N PHE A 92 -6.52 -8.68 16.80
CA PHE A 92 -7.84 -8.10 17.08
C PHE A 92 -8.57 -7.65 15.80
N ILE A 93 -7.87 -6.95 14.90
CA ILE A 93 -8.43 -6.49 13.63
C ILE A 93 -8.75 -7.66 12.70
N ALA A 94 -7.82 -8.60 12.55
CA ALA A 94 -7.98 -9.76 11.68
C ALA A 94 -9.15 -10.66 12.10
N SER A 95 -9.42 -10.75 13.40
CA SER A 95 -10.55 -11.52 13.92
C SER A 95 -11.85 -10.72 14.00
N HIS A 96 -11.90 -9.49 13.49
CA HIS A 96 -13.04 -8.58 13.66
C HIS A 96 -13.48 -8.44 15.14
N GLY A 97 -12.52 -8.45 16.07
CA GLY A 97 -12.75 -8.35 17.51
C GLY A 97 -13.12 -9.66 18.23
N GLU A 98 -13.28 -10.79 17.53
CA GLU A 98 -13.63 -12.09 18.14
C GLU A 98 -12.64 -12.57 19.21
N VAL A 99 -11.34 -12.26 19.11
CA VAL A 99 -10.34 -12.58 20.14
C VAL A 99 -10.53 -11.79 21.45
N GLY A 100 -11.43 -10.80 21.45
CA GLY A 100 -11.77 -9.98 22.60
C GLY A 100 -10.72 -8.94 22.98
N PHE A 101 -11.03 -8.12 23.98
CA PHE A 101 -10.22 -6.98 24.39
C PHE A 101 -9.09 -7.30 25.37
N ALA A 102 -9.01 -8.53 25.89
CA ALA A 102 -8.05 -8.87 26.94
C ALA A 102 -6.59 -8.62 26.52
N GLY A 103 -6.25 -8.91 25.26
CA GLY A 103 -4.93 -8.60 24.69
C GLY A 103 -4.67 -7.10 24.63
N LEU A 104 -5.62 -6.32 24.10
CA LEU A 104 -5.52 -4.86 24.02
C LEU A 104 -5.33 -4.22 25.41
N GLU A 105 -6.10 -4.66 26.40
CA GLU A 105 -5.96 -4.18 27.78
C GLU A 105 -4.60 -4.54 28.39
N ALA A 106 -4.10 -5.75 28.11
CA ALA A 106 -2.80 -6.18 28.62
C ALA A 106 -1.65 -5.30 28.07
N VAL A 107 -1.63 -5.04 26.75
CA VAL A 107 -0.58 -4.21 26.16
C VAL A 107 -0.70 -2.74 26.58
N ARG A 108 -1.92 -2.20 26.70
CA ARG A 108 -2.15 -0.85 27.26
C ARG A 108 -1.64 -0.77 28.69
N ALA A 109 -2.00 -1.71 29.56
CA ALA A 109 -1.57 -1.71 30.95
C ALA A 109 -0.05 -1.83 31.09
N LYS A 110 0.58 -2.68 30.28
CA LYS A 110 2.03 -2.93 30.27
C LYS A 110 2.83 -1.72 29.79
N TYR A 111 2.37 -1.03 28.75
CA TYR A 111 3.19 -0.06 28.02
C TYR A 111 2.74 1.40 28.10
N ARG A 112 1.52 1.73 28.57
CA ARG A 112 0.99 3.12 28.57
C ARG A 112 1.87 4.18 29.24
N ALA A 113 2.70 3.78 30.20
CA ALA A 113 3.58 4.69 30.95
C ALA A 113 4.94 4.90 30.27
N GLN A 114 5.23 4.17 29.19
CA GLN A 114 6.48 4.28 28.47
C GLN A 114 6.49 5.56 27.62
N PRO A 115 7.64 6.26 27.52
CA PRO A 115 7.73 7.55 26.83
C PRO A 115 7.44 7.44 25.33
N TRP A 116 7.69 6.28 24.72
CA TRP A 116 7.46 6.01 23.30
C TRP A 116 6.01 5.59 22.99
N PHE A 117 5.17 5.31 23.99
CA PHE A 117 3.83 4.75 23.75
C PHE A 117 2.93 5.71 22.96
N ALA A 118 3.01 7.01 23.25
CA ALA A 118 2.24 8.05 22.55
C ALA A 118 2.69 8.25 21.09
N ASP A 119 3.86 7.73 20.73
CA ASP A 119 4.41 7.83 19.38
C ASP A 119 3.87 6.75 18.44
N ILE A 120 3.21 5.71 18.95
CA ILE A 120 2.59 4.67 18.13
C ILE A 120 1.35 5.23 17.43
N LYS A 121 1.37 5.21 16.09
CA LYS A 121 0.25 5.63 15.21
C LYS A 121 -0.27 4.45 14.39
N GLY A 122 0.41 4.07 13.32
CA GLY A 122 -0.08 3.02 12.42
C GLY A 122 -1.41 3.37 11.74
N GLU A 123 -1.95 2.44 10.96
CA GLU A 123 -3.26 2.52 10.32
C GLU A 123 -4.38 2.36 11.36
N PHE A 124 -4.19 1.46 12.34
CA PHE A 124 -5.18 1.19 13.39
C PHE A 124 -4.55 1.02 14.77
N THR A 125 -3.27 0.67 14.88
CA THR A 125 -2.67 0.28 16.17
C THR A 125 -2.78 1.39 17.21
N GLY A 126 -2.38 2.62 16.90
CA GLY A 126 -2.44 3.77 17.79
C GLY A 126 -3.87 4.17 18.17
N LEU A 127 -4.82 4.04 17.24
CA LEU A 127 -6.25 4.21 17.51
C LEU A 127 -6.70 3.19 18.56
N LEU A 128 -6.39 1.92 18.36
CA LEU A 128 -6.72 0.85 19.31
C LEU A 128 -5.97 0.99 20.64
N LEU A 129 -4.84 1.68 20.73
CA LEU A 129 -4.17 1.87 22.02
C LEU A 129 -4.77 3.03 22.85
N THR A 130 -5.36 4.02 22.19
CA THR A 130 -5.77 5.27 22.81
C THR A 130 -7.28 5.42 22.96
N THR A 131 -8.06 4.51 22.37
CA THR A 131 -9.53 4.56 22.33
C THR A 131 -10.14 3.55 23.31
N PRO A 132 -11.05 3.97 24.21
CA PRO A 132 -11.79 3.03 25.07
C PRO A 132 -12.56 1.97 24.27
N ASN A 133 -12.73 0.76 24.83
CA ASN A 133 -13.27 -0.39 24.10
C ASN A 133 -14.69 -0.18 23.61
N GLU A 134 -15.52 0.47 24.42
CA GLU A 134 -16.89 0.84 24.06
C GLU A 134 -16.94 1.78 22.85
N GLN A 135 -15.94 2.65 22.70
CA GLN A 135 -15.82 3.54 21.55
C GLN A 135 -15.30 2.79 20.32
N ILE A 136 -14.36 1.85 20.48
CA ILE A 136 -13.92 0.96 19.39
C ILE A 136 -15.12 0.22 18.80
N ILE A 137 -15.98 -0.37 19.66
CA ILE A 137 -17.20 -1.06 19.23
C ILE A 137 -18.13 -0.11 18.46
N ALA A 138 -18.35 1.11 18.98
CA ALA A 138 -19.22 2.09 18.35
C ALA A 138 -18.70 2.57 16.99
N MET A 139 -17.38 2.64 16.81
CA MET A 139 -16.73 3.12 15.59
C MET A 139 -16.52 2.02 14.55
N ALA A 140 -16.49 0.75 14.95
CA ALA A 140 -16.13 -0.37 14.06
C ALA A 140 -16.91 -0.39 12.72
N PRO A 141 -18.24 -0.19 12.67
CA PRO A 141 -18.96 -0.17 11.40
C PRO A 141 -18.56 0.99 10.46
N ALA A 142 -18.15 2.12 11.03
CA ALA A 142 -17.75 3.30 10.25
C ALA A 142 -16.31 3.22 9.75
N LEU A 143 -15.49 2.39 10.39
CA LEU A 143 -14.09 2.16 10.03
C LEU A 143 -13.91 0.96 9.09
N ASP A 144 -14.96 0.17 8.85
CA ASP A 144 -14.91 -0.94 7.90
C ASP A 144 -14.82 -0.40 6.46
N ALA A 145 -13.60 -0.40 5.93
CA ALA A 145 -13.29 -0.02 4.56
C ALA A 145 -13.37 -1.21 3.58
N GLY A 146 -13.84 -2.39 4.03
CA GLY A 146 -13.84 -3.62 3.23
C GLY A 146 -12.43 -4.18 2.97
N THR A 147 -11.44 -3.79 3.78
CA THR A 147 -10.07 -4.31 3.72
C THR A 147 -10.06 -5.78 4.12
N SER A 148 -9.51 -6.65 3.27
CA SER A 148 -9.20 -8.03 3.64
C SER A 148 -7.89 -8.06 4.42
N TRP A 149 -7.97 -8.20 5.75
CA TRP A 149 -6.82 -8.15 6.65
C TRP A 149 -5.86 -9.35 6.51
N ASP A 150 -6.37 -10.48 6.07
CA ASP A 150 -5.64 -11.75 5.86
C ASP A 150 -5.22 -11.98 4.41
N TYR A 151 -5.51 -11.03 3.50
CA TYR A 151 -5.21 -11.18 2.09
C TYR A 151 -3.70 -11.07 1.82
N ASP A 152 -3.14 -12.11 1.20
CA ASP A 152 -1.79 -12.09 0.62
C ASP A 152 -1.86 -11.74 -0.88
N PRO A 153 -1.29 -10.60 -1.33
CA PRO A 153 -1.28 -10.23 -2.74
C PRO A 153 -0.28 -11.03 -3.59
N LEU A 154 0.75 -11.65 -2.99
CA LEU A 154 1.84 -12.29 -3.76
C LEU A 154 1.38 -13.40 -4.72
N PRO A 155 0.46 -14.32 -4.34
CA PRO A 155 -0.07 -15.32 -5.26
C PRO A 155 -0.73 -14.72 -6.50
N VAL A 156 -1.44 -13.59 -6.36
CA VAL A 156 -2.07 -12.91 -7.50
C VAL A 156 -1.01 -12.24 -8.38
N LEU A 157 -0.07 -11.50 -7.77
CA LEU A 157 0.98 -10.80 -8.53
C LEU A 157 1.90 -11.77 -9.29
N SER A 158 2.20 -12.93 -8.70
CA SER A 158 3.00 -13.97 -9.33
C SER A 158 2.25 -14.75 -10.42
N GLY A 159 0.92 -14.82 -10.36
CA GLY A 159 0.10 -15.55 -11.33
C GLY A 159 -0.42 -14.71 -12.51
N LEU A 160 -0.43 -13.38 -12.39
CA LEU A 160 -1.08 -12.51 -13.38
C LEU A 160 -0.18 -12.18 -14.57
N ASP A 161 -0.63 -12.47 -15.80
CA ASP A 161 0.09 -12.17 -17.04
C ASP A 161 -0.27 -10.79 -17.64
N THR A 162 -1.19 -10.05 -17.00
CA THR A 162 -1.53 -8.68 -17.37
C THR A 162 -0.34 -7.72 -17.13
N PRO A 163 0.03 -6.87 -18.09
CA PRO A 163 1.04 -5.82 -17.89
C PRO A 163 0.67 -4.87 -16.75
N MET A 164 1.58 -4.74 -15.78
CA MET A 164 1.44 -3.92 -14.59
C MET A 164 2.52 -2.84 -14.53
N LEU A 165 2.10 -1.60 -14.35
CA LEU A 165 2.97 -0.52 -13.88
C LEU A 165 2.73 -0.27 -12.40
N TRP A 166 3.78 -0.38 -11.61
CA TRP A 166 3.82 0.03 -10.21
C TRP A 166 4.60 1.34 -10.12
N ILE A 167 4.03 2.32 -9.43
CA ILE A 167 4.63 3.63 -9.19
C ILE A 167 4.77 3.80 -7.68
N GLN A 168 5.99 3.83 -7.14
CA GLN A 168 6.25 4.00 -5.71
C GLN A 168 6.76 5.41 -5.37
N ALA A 169 6.47 5.84 -4.15
CA ALA A 169 7.11 6.97 -3.50
C ALA A 169 8.30 6.46 -2.65
N GLU A 170 9.47 7.08 -2.77
CA GLU A 170 10.69 6.62 -2.07
C GLU A 170 10.62 6.81 -0.55
N ASP A 171 9.96 7.87 -0.09
CA ASP A 171 9.93 8.28 1.31
C ASP A 171 8.53 8.15 1.92
N ASP A 172 7.71 7.23 1.40
CA ASP A 172 6.33 7.02 1.81
C ASP A 172 6.25 6.59 3.29
N LEU A 173 5.69 7.46 4.14
CA LEU A 173 5.49 7.15 5.56
C LEU A 173 4.20 6.38 5.82
N GLY A 174 3.25 6.38 4.89
CA GLY A 174 1.99 5.65 5.01
C GLY A 174 2.14 4.19 4.59
N ALA A 175 2.86 3.96 3.50
CA ALA A 175 3.10 2.64 2.92
C ALA A 175 4.62 2.43 2.74
N PRO A 176 5.36 2.05 3.80
CA PRO A 176 6.81 1.89 3.76
C PRO A 176 7.29 1.10 2.52
N PRO A 177 8.08 1.70 1.62
CA PRO A 177 8.17 1.21 0.25
C PRO A 177 9.11 0.01 0.08
N GLU A 178 10.02 -0.23 1.02
CA GLU A 178 11.13 -1.20 0.88
C GLU A 178 10.65 -2.60 0.55
N ALA A 179 9.68 -3.10 1.32
CA ALA A 179 9.22 -4.47 1.19
C ALA A 179 8.43 -4.68 -0.11
N THR A 180 7.68 -3.68 -0.54
CA THR A 180 7.00 -3.68 -1.85
C THR A 180 8.02 -3.59 -2.99
N ARG A 181 9.00 -2.68 -2.88
CA ARG A 181 10.06 -2.45 -3.87
C ARG A 181 10.82 -3.75 -4.16
N GLN A 182 11.28 -4.43 -3.11
CA GLN A 182 12.02 -5.67 -3.26
C GLN A 182 11.18 -6.77 -3.93
N ARG A 183 9.94 -6.98 -3.48
CA ARG A 183 9.04 -8.00 -4.08
C ARG A 183 8.76 -7.74 -5.55
N LEU A 184 8.55 -6.49 -5.94
CA LEU A 184 8.28 -6.13 -7.33
C LEU A 184 9.52 -6.29 -8.22
N ILE A 185 10.71 -5.94 -7.72
CA ILE A 185 11.99 -6.20 -8.40
C ILE A 185 12.17 -7.71 -8.61
N ASP A 186 11.93 -8.52 -7.58
CA ASP A 186 12.07 -9.98 -7.65
C ASP A 186 11.10 -10.60 -8.67
N LEU A 187 9.83 -10.19 -8.66
CA LEU A 187 8.83 -10.67 -9.61
C LEU A 187 9.16 -10.25 -11.05
N ALA A 188 9.61 -9.01 -11.27
CA ALA A 188 10.07 -8.56 -12.59
C ALA A 188 11.30 -9.35 -13.06
N GLY A 189 12.23 -9.66 -12.16
CA GLY A 189 13.38 -10.54 -12.41
C GLY A 189 12.98 -11.97 -12.79
N GLN A 190 11.86 -12.47 -12.27
CA GLN A 190 11.26 -13.75 -12.65
C GLN A 190 10.49 -13.70 -13.99
N GLY A 191 10.52 -12.57 -14.71
CA GLY A 191 9.83 -12.40 -15.98
C GLY A 191 8.31 -12.25 -15.84
N ARG A 192 7.82 -11.88 -14.64
CA ARG A 192 6.44 -11.40 -14.47
C ARG A 192 6.31 -10.03 -15.15
N PRO A 193 5.15 -9.69 -15.72
CA PRO A 193 4.96 -8.46 -16.51
C PRO A 193 4.80 -7.22 -15.61
N ILE A 194 5.74 -7.00 -14.70
CA ILE A 194 5.77 -5.90 -13.74
C ILE A 194 6.87 -4.91 -14.15
N THR A 195 6.48 -3.65 -14.26
CA THR A 195 7.38 -2.49 -14.41
C THR A 195 7.30 -1.66 -13.13
N LEU A 196 8.43 -1.29 -12.55
CA LEU A 196 8.50 -0.48 -11.33
C LEU A 196 9.17 0.86 -11.63
N LEU A 197 8.41 1.94 -11.45
CA LEU A 197 8.86 3.32 -11.46
C LEU A 197 8.82 3.86 -10.02
N GLU A 198 9.86 4.56 -9.58
CA GLU A 198 9.89 5.17 -8.26
C GLU A 198 10.23 6.66 -8.33
N TYR A 199 9.55 7.47 -7.54
CA TYR A 199 9.82 8.90 -7.42
C TYR A 199 10.60 9.21 -6.14
N PRO A 200 11.81 9.81 -6.25
CA PRO A 200 12.53 10.30 -5.08
C PRO A 200 11.84 11.49 -4.44
N ASP A 201 12.16 11.76 -3.17
CA ASP A 201 11.68 12.92 -2.41
C ASP A 201 10.15 13.05 -2.43
N THR A 202 9.44 11.91 -2.40
CA THR A 202 7.98 11.86 -2.39
C THR A 202 7.46 11.01 -1.25
N ASP A 203 6.37 11.50 -0.66
CA ASP A 203 5.56 10.80 0.34
C ASP A 203 4.36 10.12 -0.35
N HIS A 204 3.49 9.52 0.46
CA HIS A 204 2.27 8.87 0.02
C HIS A 204 1.49 9.71 -1.01
N GLY A 205 1.05 9.07 -2.09
CA GLY A 205 0.39 9.76 -3.20
C GLY A 205 1.31 10.29 -4.30
N ILE A 206 2.62 9.98 -4.26
CA ILE A 206 3.65 10.55 -5.17
C ILE A 206 3.73 12.07 -5.00
N VAL A 207 3.62 12.52 -3.75
CA VAL A 207 3.58 13.94 -3.39
C VAL A 207 4.95 14.37 -2.90
N ARG A 208 5.54 15.37 -3.54
CA ARG A 208 6.79 15.98 -3.09
C ARG A 208 6.55 16.78 -1.82
N PHE A 209 7.57 16.86 -0.98
CA PHE A 209 7.51 17.61 0.27
C PHE A 209 8.79 18.40 0.54
N GLU A 210 8.65 19.43 1.38
CA GLU A 210 9.76 20.04 2.11
C GLU A 210 9.68 19.61 3.56
N THR A 211 10.84 19.38 4.19
CA THR A 211 10.94 19.02 5.61
C THR A 211 11.46 20.20 6.41
N ALA A 212 10.65 20.66 7.38
CA ALA A 212 11.05 21.67 8.33
C ALA A 212 12.03 21.11 9.38
N PRO A 213 12.78 21.96 10.12
CA PRO A 213 13.74 21.49 11.14
C PRO A 213 13.14 20.62 12.26
N ASP A 214 11.83 20.73 12.49
CA ASP A 214 11.08 19.90 13.45
C ASP A 214 10.63 18.56 12.87
N GLY A 215 11.02 18.24 11.63
CA GLY A 215 10.66 17.02 10.92
C GLY A 215 9.31 17.09 10.20
N LYS A 216 8.55 18.18 10.33
CA LYS A 216 7.25 18.31 9.68
C LYS A 216 7.42 18.40 8.16
N ARG A 217 6.70 17.54 7.43
CA ARG A 217 6.61 17.56 5.97
C ARG A 217 5.47 18.47 5.50
N THR A 218 5.75 19.32 4.53
CA THR A 218 4.75 20.15 3.84
C THR A 218 4.72 19.78 2.37
N SER A 219 3.54 19.43 1.86
CA SER A 219 3.36 19.10 0.44
C SER A 219 3.67 20.32 -0.44
N ILE A 220 4.47 20.10 -1.49
CA ILE A 220 4.79 21.10 -2.53
C ILE A 220 4.28 20.70 -3.92
N GLY A 221 3.37 19.72 -3.97
CA GLY A 221 2.73 19.23 -5.20
C GLY A 221 3.17 17.83 -5.61
N TYR A 222 2.57 17.32 -6.69
CA TYR A 222 2.90 15.99 -7.22
C TYR A 222 4.25 15.98 -7.94
N ALA A 223 4.92 14.82 -7.95
CA ALA A 223 6.17 14.70 -8.68
C ALA A 223 5.98 15.01 -10.18
N PRO A 224 6.85 15.84 -10.78
CA PRO A 224 6.82 16.10 -12.20
C PRO A 224 6.84 14.79 -13.01
N GLY A 225 5.99 14.69 -14.02
CA GLY A 225 5.93 13.52 -14.89
C GLY A 225 5.13 12.32 -14.34
N TYR A 226 4.69 12.32 -13.07
CA TYR A 226 3.88 11.23 -12.50
C TYR A 226 2.63 10.94 -13.33
N TYR A 227 1.78 11.95 -13.55
CA TYR A 227 0.57 11.78 -14.36
C TYR A 227 0.87 11.47 -15.83
N GLN A 228 2.00 11.93 -16.37
CA GLN A 228 2.42 11.60 -17.72
C GLN A 228 2.76 10.11 -17.84
N ALA A 229 3.44 9.53 -16.83
CA ALA A 229 3.73 8.09 -16.78
C ALA A 229 2.45 7.25 -16.74
N VAL A 230 1.48 7.65 -15.90
CA VAL A 230 0.15 7.00 -15.84
C VAL A 230 -0.55 7.06 -17.20
N LEU A 231 -0.58 8.23 -17.84
CA LEU A 231 -1.23 8.43 -19.14
C LEU A 231 -0.57 7.63 -20.26
N ASP A 232 0.76 7.65 -20.35
CA ASP A 232 1.49 6.94 -21.39
C ASP A 232 1.38 5.43 -21.23
N TRP A 233 1.47 4.92 -20.00
CA TRP A 233 1.25 3.51 -19.74
C TRP A 233 -0.18 3.08 -20.09
N ALA A 234 -1.20 3.86 -19.72
CA ALA A 234 -2.59 3.57 -20.07
C ALA A 234 -2.80 3.56 -21.59
N LYS A 235 -2.13 4.44 -22.34
CA LYS A 235 -2.24 4.50 -23.80
C LYS A 235 -1.44 3.43 -24.53
N THR A 236 -0.24 3.11 -24.05
CA THR A 236 0.76 2.35 -24.84
C THR A 236 1.23 1.06 -24.17
N GLY A 237 1.07 0.94 -22.85
CA GLY A 237 1.60 -0.17 -22.06
C GLY A 237 3.11 -0.11 -21.88
N ARG A 238 3.71 1.07 -22.11
CA ARG A 238 5.15 1.30 -22.10
C ARG A 238 5.48 2.64 -21.45
N LEU A 239 6.71 2.73 -20.97
CA LEU A 239 7.33 3.95 -20.45
C LEU A 239 8.52 4.31 -21.35
N ASP A 240 8.27 5.02 -22.45
CA ASP A 240 9.29 5.34 -23.47
C ASP A 240 9.85 6.78 -23.33
N GLY A 241 9.37 7.56 -22.36
CA GLY A 241 9.74 8.96 -22.13
C GLY A 241 10.60 9.22 -20.89
N ARG A 242 10.85 10.50 -20.61
CA ARG A 242 11.34 10.96 -19.30
C ARG A 242 10.15 11.37 -18.45
N TYR A 243 10.06 10.85 -17.25
CA TYR A 243 8.93 11.08 -16.33
C TYR A 243 9.35 11.91 -15.13
N GLY A 244 9.94 13.08 -15.41
CA GLY A 244 10.55 13.94 -14.39
C GLY A 244 11.72 13.26 -13.70
N ASP A 245 11.68 13.24 -12.36
CA ASP A 245 12.70 12.63 -11.51
C ASP A 245 12.44 11.11 -11.27
N GLY A 246 11.43 10.54 -11.93
CA GLY A 246 11.08 9.13 -11.81
C GLY A 246 12.20 8.20 -12.27
N ARG A 247 12.57 7.23 -11.42
CA ARG A 247 13.61 6.24 -11.62
C ARG A 247 12.97 4.89 -11.97
N LEU A 248 13.30 4.36 -13.14
CA LEU A 248 12.85 3.03 -13.54
C LEU A 248 13.72 1.98 -12.84
N LEU A 249 13.17 1.31 -11.83
CA LEU A 249 13.90 0.35 -11.00
C LEU A 249 13.83 -1.08 -11.54
N ALA A 250 12.71 -1.46 -12.18
CA ALA A 250 12.55 -2.78 -12.73
C ALA A 250 11.71 -2.78 -14.02
N THR A 251 12.06 -3.69 -14.92
CA THR A 251 11.25 -4.10 -16.08
C THR A 251 11.27 -5.61 -16.17
N PRO A 252 10.26 -6.25 -16.81
CA PRO A 252 10.23 -7.70 -16.95
C PRO A 252 11.49 -8.19 -17.65
N SER A 253 12.21 -9.11 -17.01
CA SER A 253 13.33 -9.79 -17.68
C SER A 253 12.79 -10.58 -18.89
N PRO A 254 13.51 -10.60 -20.03
CA PRO A 254 13.13 -11.47 -21.14
C PRO A 254 13.04 -12.90 -20.64
N ARG A 255 11.87 -13.55 -20.75
CA ARG A 255 11.75 -14.97 -20.40
C ARG A 255 12.76 -15.72 -21.27
N GLY A 256 13.73 -16.37 -20.63
CA GLY A 256 14.71 -17.21 -21.33
C GLY A 256 13.98 -18.18 -22.26
N ARG A 257 14.40 -18.22 -23.52
CA ARG A 257 13.88 -19.17 -24.51
C ARG A 257 14.24 -20.60 -24.15
#